data_AF-A0A955CH44-F1
#
_entry.id   AF-A0A955CH44-F1
#
_cell.length_a   1.000
_cell.length_b   1.000
_cell.length_c   1.000
_cell.angle_alpha   90.00
_cell.angle_beta   90.00
_cell.angle_gamma   90.00
#
_symmetry.space_group_name_H-M   'P 1'
#
loop_
_entity.id
_entity.type
_entity.pdbx_description
1 polymer ?
#
loop_
_entity_poly.entity_id
_entity_poly.type
_entity_poly.pdbx_seq_one_letter_code
_entity_poly.pdbx_strand_id
1 'polypeptide(L)'
;MVEIASNLNPRRLGLAAWTCVMLSVVAACVGSGQAEAATYTWNGGGFGSWDTPSSWLPATGLPNGVADVARIVPGASSPTIVLLNSSVTVRELELDTAAFIELQGTGALTFDGGSLDADIVATQGSHLISTSVTLAAPTQIDVAAGALVDVLGPLDLAGLEHVKAGDGQLRIDGSATSAAGSLSGRGGVIGGAGTLGGSLKNESSEI
;
A
#
# COMPACT_ATOMS: atom_id res chain seq x y z
N MET A 1 62.75 -48.46 -12.27
CA MET A 1 62.83 -47.16 -12.97
C MET A 1 62.03 -47.31 -14.25
N VAL A 2 60.91 -46.58 -14.37
CA VAL A 2 60.11 -46.35 -15.61
C VAL A 2 59.33 -47.61 -16.09
N GLU A 3 58.07 -47.63 -16.54
CA GLU A 3 57.02 -46.64 -16.85
C GLU A 3 55.63 -47.31 -16.74
N ILE A 4 54.62 -46.47 -16.99
CA ILE A 4 53.19 -46.50 -16.77
C ILE A 4 52.38 -47.39 -17.73
N ALA A 5 51.33 -48.01 -17.15
CA ALA A 5 49.99 -48.40 -17.64
C ALA A 5 49.76 -48.93 -19.07
N SER A 6 48.94 -50.00 -19.16
CA SER A 6 47.75 -49.97 -20.03
C SER A 6 46.80 -51.17 -19.80
N ASN A 7 45.52 -50.88 -20.00
CA ASN A 7 44.44 -51.80 -20.39
C ASN A 7 43.81 -52.73 -19.34
N LEU A 8 42.88 -52.17 -18.56
CA LEU A 8 41.72 -52.94 -18.09
C LEU A 8 40.58 -52.78 -19.10
N ASN A 9 40.33 -53.88 -19.83
CA ASN A 9 39.22 -54.07 -20.76
C ASN A 9 37.92 -54.37 -19.97
N PRO A 10 36.74 -53.83 -20.36
CA PRO A 10 35.56 -53.79 -19.52
C PRO A 10 34.60 -54.90 -19.91
N ARG A 11 34.44 -55.95 -19.08
CA ARG A 11 33.28 -56.86 -19.19
C ARG A 11 32.93 -57.47 -17.83
N ARG A 12 31.63 -57.41 -17.53
CA ARG A 12 30.86 -58.21 -16.54
C ARG A 12 30.62 -57.58 -15.17
N LEU A 13 29.60 -56.72 -15.12
CA LEU A 13 28.62 -56.63 -14.03
C LEU A 13 27.28 -56.43 -14.76
N GLY A 14 26.40 -57.42 -14.83
CA GLY A 14 25.66 -57.93 -13.68
C GLY A 14 24.31 -57.21 -13.66
N LEU A 15 23.34 -57.76 -14.40
CA LEU A 15 21.94 -57.32 -14.46
C LEU A 15 21.40 -57.19 -13.03
N ALA A 16 21.28 -55.96 -12.53
CA ALA A 16 20.61 -55.66 -11.27
C ALA A 16 19.52 -54.63 -11.56
N ALA A 17 18.28 -55.12 -11.56
CA ALA A 17 17.02 -54.43 -11.36
C ALA A 17 17.10 -52.90 -11.23
N TRP A 18 16.89 -52.21 -12.37
CA TRP A 18 16.48 -50.81 -12.34
C TRP A 18 14.97 -50.75 -12.25
N THR A 19 14.48 -50.81 -11.02
CA THR A 19 13.10 -50.48 -10.71
C THR A 19 12.88 -49.01 -11.07
N CYS A 20 12.07 -48.76 -12.09
CA CYS A 20 11.52 -47.44 -12.39
C CYS A 20 10.73 -46.92 -11.18
N VAL A 21 11.41 -46.21 -10.28
CA VAL A 21 10.72 -45.33 -9.32
C VAL A 21 10.40 -44.05 -10.09
N MET A 22 9.26 -44.08 -10.78
CA MET A 22 8.53 -42.85 -11.13
C MET A 22 8.07 -42.24 -9.80
N LEU A 23 8.95 -41.47 -9.17
CA LEU A 23 8.60 -40.63 -8.05
C LEU A 23 7.76 -39.49 -8.61
N SER A 24 6.44 -39.67 -8.58
CA SER A 24 5.47 -38.66 -8.97
C SER A 24 5.69 -37.40 -8.13
N VAL A 25 6.36 -36.40 -8.70
CA VAL A 25 6.36 -35.04 -8.17
C VAL A 25 4.97 -34.47 -8.42
N VAL A 26 4.05 -34.71 -7.48
CA VAL A 26 2.83 -33.92 -7.38
C VAL A 26 3.26 -32.56 -6.83
N ALA A 27 3.65 -31.66 -7.73
CA ALA A 27 3.73 -30.24 -7.42
C ALA A 27 2.31 -29.77 -7.13
N ALA A 28 1.89 -29.85 -5.87
CA ALA A 28 0.76 -29.07 -5.39
C ALA A 28 1.20 -27.61 -5.54
N CYS A 29 0.82 -26.98 -6.66
CA CYS A 29 0.72 -25.53 -6.75
C CYS A 29 -0.33 -25.14 -5.71
N VAL A 30 0.11 -24.99 -4.46
CA VAL A 30 -0.63 -24.21 -3.47
C VAL A 30 -0.58 -22.82 -4.06
N GLY A 31 -1.56 -22.49 -4.91
CA GLY A 31 -1.78 -21.13 -5.33
C GLY A 31 -1.84 -20.35 -4.03
N SER A 32 -0.87 -19.46 -3.83
CA SER A 32 -0.93 -18.48 -2.77
C SER A 32 -2.32 -17.88 -2.90
N GLY A 33 -3.21 -18.21 -1.95
CA GLY A 33 -4.55 -17.66 -1.92
C GLY A 33 -4.35 -16.17 -1.79
N GLN A 34 -4.40 -15.48 -2.92
CA GLN A 34 -4.31 -14.04 -2.96
C GLN A 34 -5.44 -13.57 -2.04
N ALA A 35 -5.09 -12.85 -0.97
CA ALA A 35 -6.09 -12.29 -0.09
C ALA A 35 -7.10 -11.55 -0.98
N GLU A 36 -8.36 -11.98 -0.94
CA GLU A 36 -9.40 -11.42 -1.78
C GLU A 36 -9.52 -9.94 -1.43
N ALA A 37 -9.46 -9.07 -2.43
CA ALA A 37 -9.63 -7.64 -2.24
C ALA A 37 -11.01 -7.39 -1.62
N ALA A 38 -11.05 -6.84 -0.42
CA ALA A 38 -12.29 -6.50 0.26
C ALA A 38 -12.43 -4.99 0.43
N THR A 39 -13.67 -4.51 0.38
CA THR A 39 -14.00 -3.11 0.64
C THR A 39 -14.65 -2.98 2.01
N TYR A 40 -14.09 -2.11 2.84
CA TYR A 40 -14.59 -1.82 4.17
C TYR A 40 -15.00 -0.37 4.27
N THR A 41 -16.20 -0.12 4.79
CA THR A 41 -16.76 1.21 5.00
C THR A 41 -16.75 1.57 6.47
N TRP A 42 -16.28 2.76 6.82
CA TRP A 42 -16.24 3.25 8.19
C TRP A 42 -17.65 3.33 8.80
N ASN A 43 -17.78 2.81 10.01
CA ASN A 43 -18.98 2.76 10.84
C ASN A 43 -18.68 3.13 12.31
N GLY A 44 -17.45 3.54 12.63
CA GLY A 44 -17.04 3.92 13.99
C GLY A 44 -17.55 5.30 14.46
N GLY A 45 -18.43 5.97 13.71
CA GLY A 45 -18.98 7.29 14.06
C GLY A 45 -17.93 8.40 14.07
N GLY A 46 -18.05 9.36 14.99
CA GLY A 46 -17.13 10.50 15.15
C GLY A 46 -15.80 10.17 15.82
N PHE A 47 -15.69 9.01 16.47
CA PHE A 47 -14.45 8.57 17.11
C PHE A 47 -14.44 7.05 17.18
N GLY A 48 -13.40 6.42 16.64
CA GLY A 48 -13.25 4.97 16.70
C GLY A 48 -11.84 4.52 16.39
N SER A 49 -11.57 3.24 16.62
CA SER A 49 -10.31 2.61 16.24
C SER A 49 -10.44 1.85 14.92
N TRP A 50 -9.44 2.01 14.05
CA TRP A 50 -9.26 1.22 12.84
C TRP A 50 -9.16 -0.28 13.15
N ASP A 51 -8.47 -0.62 14.25
CA ASP A 51 -8.20 -2.01 14.69
C ASP A 51 -9.43 -2.73 15.24
N THR A 52 -10.58 -2.06 15.33
CA THR A 52 -11.83 -2.62 15.84
C THR A 52 -12.72 -3.03 14.67
N PRO A 53 -12.95 -4.34 14.41
CA PRO A 53 -13.75 -4.79 13.27
C PRO A 53 -15.18 -4.22 13.23
N SER A 54 -15.80 -3.94 14.38
CA SER A 54 -17.14 -3.33 14.43
C SER A 54 -17.18 -1.86 14.02
N SER A 55 -16.02 -1.20 13.89
CA SER A 55 -15.89 0.13 13.29
C SER A 55 -15.97 0.09 11.76
N TRP A 56 -16.06 -1.09 11.16
CA TRP A 56 -16.09 -1.27 9.71
C TRP A 56 -17.31 -2.08 9.28
N LEU A 57 -17.76 -1.84 8.05
CA LEU A 57 -18.79 -2.61 7.37
C LEU A 57 -18.19 -3.22 6.09
N PRO A 58 -18.38 -4.52 5.84
CA PRO A 58 -19.07 -5.49 6.71
C PRO A 58 -18.29 -5.71 8.01
N ALA A 59 -19.02 -5.87 9.13
CA ALA A 59 -18.44 -6.07 10.48
C ALA A 59 -17.84 -7.49 10.67
N THR A 60 -17.36 -8.09 9.59
CA THR A 60 -16.68 -9.39 9.53
C THR A 60 -15.16 -9.24 9.56
N GLY A 61 -14.64 -8.02 9.39
CA GLY A 61 -13.22 -7.74 9.32
C GLY A 61 -12.95 -6.24 9.36
N LEU A 62 -11.74 -5.88 8.94
CA LEU A 62 -11.27 -4.51 8.82
C LEU A 62 -10.32 -4.44 7.61
N PRO A 63 -10.11 -3.25 7.02
CA PRO A 63 -9.17 -3.09 5.92
C PRO A 63 -7.74 -3.20 6.47
N ASN A 64 -7.05 -4.30 6.15
CA ASN A 64 -5.63 -4.50 6.49
C ASN A 64 -4.99 -5.54 5.56
N GLY A 65 -5.21 -5.37 4.27
CA GLY A 65 -4.69 -6.22 3.21
C GLY A 65 -4.18 -5.38 2.05
N VAL A 66 -3.16 -5.88 1.36
CA VAL A 66 -2.52 -5.19 0.22
C VAL A 66 -3.48 -4.87 -0.93
N ALA A 67 -4.64 -5.51 -0.98
CA ALA A 67 -5.68 -5.27 -1.98
C ALA A 67 -6.95 -4.60 -1.40
N ASP A 68 -6.99 -4.37 -0.08
CA ASP A 68 -8.18 -3.86 0.61
C ASP A 68 -8.42 -2.38 0.31
N VAL A 69 -9.70 -2.01 0.30
CA VAL A 69 -10.16 -0.63 0.14
C VAL A 69 -10.79 -0.17 1.45
N ALA A 70 -10.28 0.92 2.02
CA ALA A 70 -10.85 1.58 3.18
C ALA A 70 -11.64 2.82 2.74
N ARG A 71 -12.95 2.81 2.96
CA ARG A 71 -13.85 3.93 2.60
C ARG A 71 -14.35 4.63 3.84
N ILE A 72 -14.03 5.90 3.97
CA ILE A 72 -14.60 6.79 4.97
C ILE A 72 -15.63 7.66 4.25
N VAL A 73 -16.81 7.05 4.05
CA VAL A 73 -17.95 7.67 3.37
C VAL A 73 -18.97 8.17 4.39
N PRO A 74 -19.75 9.22 4.06
CA PRO A 74 -20.59 9.90 5.04
C PRO A 74 -21.84 9.08 5.35
N GLY A 75 -21.91 8.62 6.60
CA GLY A 75 -23.13 8.76 7.42
C GLY A 75 -23.06 9.93 8.40
N ALA A 76 -21.89 10.58 8.54
CA ALA A 76 -21.58 11.51 9.63
C ALA A 76 -21.39 12.95 9.14
N SER A 77 -22.19 13.86 9.69
CA SER A 77 -22.08 15.32 9.53
C SER A 77 -21.15 15.97 10.57
N SER A 78 -20.33 15.18 11.26
CA SER A 78 -19.48 15.60 12.37
C SER A 78 -18.03 15.23 12.09
N PRO A 79 -17.05 16.02 12.56
CA PRO A 79 -15.64 15.64 12.52
C PRO A 79 -15.42 14.22 13.07
N THR A 80 -14.60 13.43 12.39
CA THR A 80 -14.29 12.05 12.77
C THR A 80 -12.80 11.87 13.00
N ILE A 81 -12.46 11.25 14.13
CA ILE A 81 -11.11 10.81 14.46
C ILE A 81 -11.04 9.29 14.35
N VAL A 82 -10.12 8.79 13.54
CA VAL A 82 -9.85 7.35 13.38
C VAL A 82 -8.47 7.04 13.98
N LEU A 83 -8.46 6.17 14.98
CA LEU A 83 -7.26 5.73 15.69
C LEU A 83 -6.64 4.48 15.07
N LEU A 84 -5.42 4.62 14.56
CA LEU A 84 -4.55 3.54 14.10
C LEU A 84 -3.58 3.17 15.24
N ASN A 85 -3.92 2.14 16.03
CA ASN A 85 -3.06 1.68 17.14
C ASN A 85 -2.06 0.62 16.69
N SER A 86 -2.34 -0.07 15.58
CA SER A 86 -1.40 -0.97 14.91
C SER A 86 -1.14 -0.51 13.47
N SER A 87 -0.02 -0.94 12.89
CA SER A 87 0.27 -0.64 11.49
C SER A 87 -0.69 -1.39 10.58
N VAL A 88 -1.23 -0.67 9.60
CA VAL A 88 -2.23 -1.20 8.65
C VAL A 88 -1.75 -1.02 7.22
N THR A 89 -2.14 -1.95 6.36
CA THR A 89 -1.85 -1.90 4.92
C THR A 89 -3.15 -1.89 4.13
N VAL A 90 -3.27 -1.01 3.15
CA VAL A 90 -4.39 -0.94 2.22
C VAL A 90 -3.88 -0.78 0.80
N ARG A 91 -4.74 -1.06 -0.18
CA ARG A 91 -4.54 -0.56 -1.55
C ARG A 91 -5.05 0.86 -1.68
N GLU A 92 -6.22 1.13 -1.10
CA GLU A 92 -6.94 2.36 -1.37
C GLU A 92 -7.56 2.95 -0.10
N LEU A 93 -7.45 4.26 0.03
CA LEU A 93 -8.15 5.07 1.03
C LEU A 93 -9.05 6.08 0.31
N GLU A 94 -10.36 5.96 0.51
CA GLU A 94 -11.38 6.88 -0.01
C GLU A 94 -11.93 7.74 1.13
N LEU A 95 -11.74 9.06 1.02
CA LEU A 95 -12.26 10.09 1.92
C LEU A 95 -13.38 10.85 1.18
N ASP A 96 -14.61 10.37 1.32
CA ASP A 96 -15.76 10.87 0.56
C ASP A 96 -16.71 11.74 1.38
N THR A 97 -16.19 12.56 2.29
CA THR A 97 -17.03 13.32 3.24
C THR A 97 -16.59 14.76 3.41
N ALA A 98 -17.55 15.67 3.61
CA ALA A 98 -17.25 17.08 3.84
C ALA A 98 -16.84 17.34 5.29
N ALA A 99 -17.15 16.39 6.19
CA ALA A 99 -16.70 16.45 7.56
C ALA A 99 -15.18 16.26 7.63
N PHE A 100 -14.55 16.95 8.57
CA PHE A 100 -13.13 16.77 8.83
C PHE A 100 -12.83 15.33 9.26
N ILE A 101 -11.80 14.72 8.69
CA ILE A 101 -11.31 13.40 9.07
C ILE A 101 -9.88 13.56 9.55
N GLU A 102 -9.57 12.99 10.71
CA GLU A 102 -8.20 12.82 11.17
C GLU A 102 -7.87 11.34 11.35
N LEU A 103 -6.86 10.88 10.62
CA LEU A 103 -6.20 9.59 10.87
C LEU A 103 -5.01 9.84 11.80
N GLN A 104 -5.06 9.32 13.01
CA GLN A 104 -3.99 9.49 14.00
C GLN A 104 -3.71 8.20 14.76
N GLY A 105 -2.62 8.18 15.52
CA GLY A 105 -2.24 7.05 16.37
C GLY A 105 -0.76 6.70 16.20
N THR A 106 -0.38 5.54 16.75
CA THR A 106 1.01 5.05 16.76
C THR A 106 1.32 4.10 15.60
N GLY A 107 0.29 3.56 14.94
CA GLY A 107 0.43 2.61 13.84
C GLY A 107 0.60 3.30 12.49
N ALA A 108 1.51 2.80 11.66
CA ALA A 108 1.75 3.35 10.32
C ALA A 108 0.63 2.94 9.32
N LEU A 109 0.38 3.79 8.33
CA LEU A 109 -0.50 3.52 7.20
C LEU A 109 0.32 3.24 5.94
N THR A 110 0.24 2.02 5.43
CA THR A 110 0.98 1.59 4.23
C THR A 110 0.04 1.42 3.04
N PHE A 111 0.41 1.99 1.90
CA PHE A 111 -0.26 1.84 0.61
C PHE A 111 0.57 0.92 -0.29
N ASP A 112 0.18 -0.36 -0.40
CA ASP A 112 0.99 -1.40 -1.06
C ASP A 112 0.43 -1.87 -2.40
N GLY A 113 -0.90 -1.93 -2.56
CA GLY A 113 -1.54 -2.34 -3.82
C GLY A 113 -1.25 -3.77 -4.32
N GLY A 114 -0.32 -4.51 -3.69
CA GLY A 114 0.11 -5.83 -4.09
C GLY A 114 0.75 -5.82 -5.48
N SER A 115 -0.01 -6.24 -6.49
CA SER A 115 0.41 -6.20 -7.90
C SER A 115 -0.20 -5.04 -8.69
N LEU A 116 -0.96 -4.17 -8.02
CA LEU A 116 -1.66 -3.02 -8.59
C LEU A 116 -1.07 -1.74 -8.00
N ASP A 117 -1.40 -0.62 -8.63
CA ASP A 117 -1.17 0.69 -8.05
C ASP A 117 -2.10 0.92 -6.84
N ALA A 118 -1.66 1.79 -5.94
CA ALA A 118 -2.42 2.22 -4.78
C ALA A 118 -3.08 3.58 -5.01
N ASP A 119 -4.10 3.90 -4.21
CA ASP A 119 -4.89 5.11 -4.39
C ASP A 119 -5.18 5.82 -3.05
N ILE A 120 -5.11 7.14 -3.07
CA ILE A 120 -5.62 8.02 -2.00
C ILE A 120 -6.58 8.99 -2.67
N VAL A 121 -7.86 8.87 -2.36
CA VAL A 121 -8.92 9.66 -3.00
C VAL A 121 -9.59 10.54 -1.96
N ALA A 122 -9.65 11.85 -2.20
CA ALA A 122 -10.43 12.78 -1.41
C ALA A 122 -11.35 13.59 -2.32
N THR A 123 -12.66 13.35 -2.24
CA THR A 123 -13.65 13.96 -3.15
C THR A 123 -14.19 15.30 -2.63
N GLN A 124 -14.07 15.56 -1.32
CA GLN A 124 -14.55 16.76 -0.65
C GLN A 124 -13.89 16.89 0.74
N GLY A 125 -14.09 18.03 1.41
CA GLY A 125 -13.64 18.21 2.79
C GLY A 125 -12.15 18.53 2.95
N SER A 126 -11.76 18.77 4.21
CA SER A 126 -10.36 18.96 4.60
C SER A 126 -10.00 17.85 5.57
N HIS A 127 -8.98 17.07 5.26
CA HIS A 127 -8.60 15.89 6.03
C HIS A 127 -7.14 15.96 6.45
N LEU A 128 -6.83 15.28 7.56
CA LEU A 128 -5.52 15.24 8.17
C LEU A 128 -5.08 13.79 8.37
N ILE A 129 -3.85 13.49 7.98
CA ILE A 129 -3.17 12.22 8.24
C ILE A 129 -1.98 12.55 9.15
N SER A 130 -2.17 12.33 10.45
CA SER A 130 -1.19 12.60 11.51
C SER A 130 -0.27 11.40 11.79
N THR A 131 -0.59 10.22 11.27
CA THR A 131 0.26 9.03 11.39
C THR A 131 1.32 8.93 10.28
N SER A 132 2.35 8.11 10.49
CA SER A 132 3.33 7.77 9.46
C SER A 132 2.66 7.11 8.25
N VAL A 133 3.00 7.57 7.05
CA VAL A 133 2.51 7.07 5.77
C VAL A 133 3.66 6.48 4.96
N THR A 134 3.46 5.30 4.38
CA THR A 134 4.39 4.69 3.43
C THR A 134 3.66 4.37 2.13
N LEU A 135 4.18 4.89 1.01
CA LEU A 135 3.67 4.58 -0.33
C LEU A 135 4.51 3.45 -0.95
N ALA A 136 4.20 2.21 -0.57
CA ALA A 136 4.96 1.01 -0.96
C ALA A 136 4.69 0.53 -2.41
N ALA A 137 3.68 1.11 -3.08
CA ALA A 137 3.45 0.99 -4.52
C ALA A 137 3.33 2.37 -5.19
N PRO A 138 3.47 2.45 -6.54
CA PRO A 138 3.05 3.64 -7.27
C PRO A 138 1.65 4.03 -6.81
N THR A 139 1.51 5.27 -6.36
CA THR A 139 0.28 5.73 -5.72
C THR A 139 -0.25 6.94 -6.45
N GLN A 140 -1.52 6.92 -6.81
CA GLN A 140 -2.24 8.12 -7.25
C GLN A 140 -2.95 8.75 -6.06
N ILE A 141 -2.62 10.02 -5.79
CA ILE A 141 -3.26 10.85 -4.78
C ILE A 141 -4.20 11.78 -5.54
N ASP A 142 -5.48 11.46 -5.61
CA ASP A 142 -6.49 12.26 -6.29
C ASP A 142 -7.28 13.11 -5.27
N VAL A 143 -7.11 14.42 -5.34
CA VAL A 143 -7.81 15.36 -4.45
C VAL A 143 -8.68 16.26 -5.31
N ALA A 144 -9.99 16.15 -5.16
CA ALA A 144 -10.96 16.90 -5.94
C ALA A 144 -10.94 18.40 -5.63
N ALA A 145 -11.51 19.21 -6.53
CA ALA A 145 -11.61 20.65 -6.35
C ALA A 145 -12.30 21.03 -5.03
N GLY A 146 -11.67 21.90 -4.25
CA GLY A 146 -12.17 22.32 -2.94
C GLY A 146 -11.87 21.36 -1.79
N ALA A 147 -11.30 20.18 -2.07
CA ALA A 147 -10.80 19.27 -1.05
C ALA A 147 -9.33 19.54 -0.69
N LEU A 148 -8.95 19.11 0.52
CA LEU A 148 -7.59 19.18 1.05
C LEU A 148 -7.24 17.86 1.76
N VAL A 149 -6.07 17.33 1.45
CA VAL A 149 -5.42 16.28 2.26
C VAL A 149 -4.13 16.85 2.81
N ASP A 150 -4.00 16.84 4.14
CA ASP A 150 -2.81 17.27 4.85
C ASP A 150 -2.11 16.07 5.48
N VAL A 151 -0.84 15.86 5.14
CA VAL A 151 0.01 14.79 5.68
C VAL A 151 0.99 15.42 6.65
N LEU A 152 0.67 15.32 7.94
CA LEU A 152 1.48 15.84 9.04
C LEU A 152 2.42 14.77 9.60
N GLY A 153 2.04 13.50 9.52
CA GLY A 153 2.92 12.41 9.90
C GLY A 153 4.09 12.22 8.91
N PRO A 154 5.11 11.43 9.28
CA PRO A 154 6.23 11.14 8.38
C PRO A 154 5.75 10.47 7.08
N LEU A 155 6.22 10.95 5.93
CA LEU A 155 5.88 10.40 4.61
C LEU A 155 7.10 9.69 3.99
N ASP A 156 6.93 8.43 3.64
CA ASP A 156 7.90 7.60 2.93
C ASP A 156 7.41 7.29 1.50
N LEU A 157 8.19 7.68 0.49
CA LEU A 157 7.91 7.42 -0.93
C LEU A 157 8.47 6.06 -1.42
N ALA A 158 9.13 5.30 -0.56
CA ALA A 158 9.64 3.96 -0.83
C ALA A 158 10.50 3.78 -2.10
N GLY A 159 11.13 4.83 -2.62
CA GLY A 159 11.92 4.76 -3.86
C GLY A 159 11.12 4.90 -5.15
N LEU A 160 9.80 5.10 -5.09
CA LEU A 160 8.89 4.96 -6.23
C LEU A 160 8.44 6.31 -6.81
N GLU A 161 7.75 6.24 -7.95
CA GLU A 161 7.09 7.40 -8.56
C GLU A 161 5.59 7.39 -8.20
N HIS A 162 5.14 8.50 -7.62
CA HIS A 162 3.75 8.75 -7.24
C HIS A 162 3.21 9.96 -7.98
N VAL A 163 1.89 10.03 -8.10
CA VAL A 163 1.21 11.10 -8.83
C VAL A 163 0.23 11.79 -7.90
N LYS A 164 0.25 13.12 -7.88
CA LYS A 164 -0.85 13.94 -7.38
C LYS A 164 -1.72 14.35 -8.56
N ALA A 165 -3.00 13.96 -8.52
CA ALA A 165 -4.04 14.30 -9.48
C ALA A 165 -5.18 15.10 -8.80
N GLY A 166 -6.13 15.57 -9.61
CA GLY A 166 -7.26 16.37 -9.15
C GLY A 166 -6.91 17.82 -8.80
N ASP A 167 -7.89 18.70 -8.89
CA ASP A 167 -7.69 20.17 -8.77
C ASP A 167 -7.56 20.67 -7.33
N GLY A 168 -7.70 19.79 -6.34
CA GLY A 168 -7.57 20.08 -4.91
C GLY A 168 -6.13 20.13 -4.42
N GLN A 169 -5.99 20.22 -3.10
CA GLN A 169 -4.70 20.47 -2.45
C GLN A 169 -4.18 19.23 -1.72
N LEU A 170 -2.92 18.89 -1.97
CA LEU A 170 -2.14 17.99 -1.13
C LEU A 170 -1.10 18.83 -0.38
N ARG A 171 -1.14 18.79 0.96
CA ARG A 171 -0.16 19.44 1.81
C ARG A 171 0.70 18.40 2.51
N ILE A 172 2.02 18.59 2.46
CA ILE A 172 3.00 17.73 3.14
C ILE A 172 3.70 18.61 4.18
N ASP A 173 3.22 18.52 5.42
CA ASP A 173 3.71 19.30 6.56
C ASP A 173 4.57 18.46 7.52
N GLY A 174 4.53 17.13 7.37
CA GLY A 174 5.41 16.22 8.08
C GLY A 174 6.86 16.21 7.57
N SER A 175 7.74 15.58 8.34
CA SER A 175 9.10 15.27 7.89
C SER A 175 9.09 14.04 6.99
N ALA A 176 9.40 14.15 5.70
CA ALA A 176 9.62 12.95 4.91
C ALA A 176 10.80 12.14 5.45
N THR A 177 10.61 10.83 5.54
CA THR A 177 11.68 9.90 5.84
C THR A 177 12.50 9.67 4.58
N SER A 178 13.80 9.43 4.75
CA SER A 178 14.89 9.54 3.78
C SER A 178 14.87 8.58 2.57
N ALA A 179 13.71 8.07 2.16
CA ALA A 179 13.62 7.25 0.96
C ALA A 179 13.68 8.14 -0.29
N ALA A 180 14.44 7.66 -1.28
CA ALA A 180 14.38 8.18 -2.64
C ALA A 180 12.95 8.07 -3.20
N GLY A 181 12.68 8.65 -4.37
CA GLY A 181 11.38 8.59 -5.03
C GLY A 181 11.02 9.93 -5.66
N SER A 182 9.85 10.01 -6.28
CA SER A 182 9.32 11.27 -6.80
C SER A 182 7.82 11.38 -6.66
N LEU A 183 7.35 12.59 -6.36
CA LEU A 183 5.95 12.96 -6.45
C LEU A 183 5.78 13.88 -7.65
N SER A 184 4.97 13.46 -8.63
CA SER A 184 4.63 14.24 -9.81
C SER A 184 3.27 14.90 -9.65
N GLY A 185 3.24 16.23 -9.61
CA GLY A 185 2.00 17.00 -9.59
C GLY A 185 1.47 17.18 -11.01
N ARG A 186 0.37 16.48 -11.33
CA ARG A 186 -0.35 16.57 -12.61
C ARG A 186 -1.66 17.36 -12.54
N GLY A 187 -2.04 17.80 -11.34
CA GLY A 187 -3.23 18.61 -11.10
C GLY A 187 -3.26 19.22 -9.70
N GLY A 188 -3.99 20.34 -9.57
CA GLY A 188 -4.18 21.05 -8.31
C GLY A 188 -2.88 21.64 -7.73
N VAL A 189 -2.75 21.60 -6.41
CA VAL A 189 -1.61 22.17 -5.68
C VAL A 189 -0.95 21.12 -4.80
N ILE A 190 0.39 21.05 -4.88
CA ILE A 190 1.23 20.40 -3.86
C ILE A 190 1.90 21.52 -3.05
N GLY A 191 1.73 21.51 -1.74
CA GLY A 191 2.33 22.51 -0.85
C GLY A 191 2.71 21.93 0.50
N GLY A 192 3.03 22.83 1.45
CA GLY A 192 3.37 22.49 2.83
C GLY A 192 4.71 23.06 3.28
N ALA A 193 4.94 22.98 4.59
CA ALA A 193 6.17 23.39 5.25
C ALA A 193 7.11 22.21 5.56
N GLY A 194 6.67 20.98 5.26
CA GLY A 194 7.43 19.76 5.44
C GLY A 194 8.57 19.61 4.45
N THR A 195 9.28 18.49 4.57
CA THR A 195 10.32 18.09 3.61
C THR A 195 9.82 16.92 2.79
N LEU A 196 10.24 16.84 1.52
CA LEU A 196 10.08 15.65 0.69
C LEU A 196 11.44 14.94 0.62
N GLY A 197 11.47 13.63 0.91
CA GLY A 197 12.70 12.82 0.90
C GLY A 197 13.21 12.53 -0.52
N GLY A 198 12.36 12.77 -1.53
CA GLY A 198 12.63 12.59 -2.95
C GLY A 198 12.49 13.87 -3.78
N SER A 199 12.17 13.70 -5.06
CA SER A 199 11.99 14.81 -6.01
C SER A 199 10.53 15.22 -6.12
N LEU A 200 10.26 16.53 -6.12
CA LEU A 200 8.98 17.08 -6.52
C LEU A 200 9.06 17.47 -8.01
N LYS A 201 8.26 16.83 -8.86
CA LYS A 201 8.09 17.22 -10.26
C LYS A 201 6.79 17.99 -10.39
N ASN A 202 6.86 19.26 -10.77
CA ASN A 202 5.68 20.02 -11.13
C ASN A 202 5.45 19.84 -12.64
N GLU A 203 4.63 18.86 -13.01
CA GLU A 203 4.20 18.68 -14.39
C GLU A 203 2.99 19.59 -14.60
N SER A 204 3.25 20.86 -14.96
CA SER A 204 2.18 21.79 -15.28
C SER A 204 1.23 21.12 -16.28
N SER A 205 -0.03 20.94 -15.90
CA SER A 205 -1.06 20.75 -16.90
C SER A 205 -1.16 22.08 -17.65
N GLU A 206 -0.59 22.16 -18.84
CA GLU A 206 -0.90 23.24 -19.74
C GLU A 206 -2.42 23.19 -19.98
N ILE A 207 -3.16 24.13 -19.39
CA ILE A 207 -4.56 24.39 -19.68
C ILE A 207 -4.63 25.28 -20.91
#